data_AF-X1VYC4-F1
#
_entry.id   AF-X1VYC4-F1
#
_cell.length_a   1.000
_cell.length_b   1.000
_cell.length_c   1.000
_cell.angle_alpha   90.00
_cell.angle_beta   90.00
_cell.angle_gamma   90.00
#
_symmetry.space_group_name_H-M   'P 1'
#
loop_
_entity.id
_entity.type
_entity.pdbx_description
1 polymer ?
#
loop_
_entity_poly.entity_id
_entity_poly.type
_entity_poly.pdbx_seq_one_letter_code
_entity_poly.pdbx_strand_id
1 'polypeptide(L)'
;AGEIEKHLTTIKKENLTVKYLFCTHLHFDHVMGIKEVRELFPEAQLACNKKELDVLENMGMFARIFQFKPSSLGNFDVFIEDNQSFELGNLKIKAILSPGHTPGSICFYFEDRLLSGDVLFNRGVGRTDFYGGSFSELEKSVRKLFTLPEETIVYPG
;
A
#
# COMPACT_ATOMS: atom_id res chain seq x y z
N ALA A 1 -11.15 -1.22 -10.03
CA ALA A 1 -10.62 -1.67 -11.34
C ALA A 1 -10.75 -0.62 -12.48
N GLY A 2 -11.10 0.65 -12.23
CA GLY A 2 -11.25 1.67 -13.29
C GLY A 2 -10.02 2.56 -13.57
N GLU A 3 -9.06 2.65 -12.63
CA GLU A 3 -7.89 3.55 -12.79
C GLU A 3 -6.67 2.87 -13.43
N ILE A 4 -6.63 1.53 -13.53
CA ILE A 4 -5.47 0.81 -14.07
C ILE A 4 -5.19 1.24 -15.51
N GLU A 5 -6.21 1.30 -16.38
CA GLU A 5 -6.03 1.71 -17.78
C GLU A 5 -5.48 3.14 -17.92
N LYS A 6 -5.91 4.05 -17.04
CA LYS A 6 -5.42 5.44 -17.01
C LYS A 6 -3.95 5.50 -16.57
N HIS A 7 -3.57 4.71 -15.56
CA HIS A 7 -2.16 4.59 -15.17
C HIS A 7 -1.31 3.96 -16.27
N LEU A 8 -1.78 2.89 -16.91
CA LEU A 8 -1.09 2.24 -18.03
C LEU A 8 -0.89 3.17 -19.22
N THR A 9 -1.91 3.98 -19.55
CA THR A 9 -1.81 5.01 -20.58
C THR A 9 -0.73 6.03 -20.23
N THR A 10 -0.69 6.48 -18.98
CA THR A 10 0.31 7.44 -18.51
C THR A 10 1.72 6.85 -18.56
N ILE A 11 1.91 5.63 -18.07
CA ILE A 11 3.20 4.93 -18.09
C ILE A 11 3.73 4.82 -19.52
N LYS A 12 2.89 4.43 -20.48
CA LYS A 12 3.26 4.32 -21.90
C LYS A 12 3.57 5.67 -22.52
N LYS A 13 2.70 6.66 -22.31
CA LYS A 13 2.84 8.01 -22.87
C LYS A 13 4.13 8.69 -22.40
N GLU A 14 4.44 8.58 -21.12
CA GLU A 14 5.61 9.20 -20.50
C GLU A 14 6.86 8.30 -20.54
N ASN A 15 6.77 7.14 -21.21
CA ASN A 15 7.86 6.14 -21.34
C ASN A 15 8.52 5.77 -20.00
N LEU A 16 7.70 5.52 -18.98
CA LEU A 16 8.17 5.24 -17.63
C LEU A 16 8.52 3.76 -17.45
N THR A 17 9.57 3.50 -16.68
CA THR A 17 9.90 2.15 -16.19
C THR A 17 9.29 1.94 -14.81
N VAL A 18 8.44 0.91 -14.67
CA VAL A 18 7.86 0.53 -13.39
C VAL A 18 8.86 -0.37 -12.66
N LYS A 19 9.40 0.11 -11.53
CA LYS A 19 10.37 -0.65 -10.71
C LYS A 19 9.74 -1.40 -9.54
N TYR A 20 8.71 -0.81 -8.93
CA TYR A 20 8.06 -1.35 -7.75
C TYR A 20 6.54 -1.32 -7.92
N LEU A 21 5.89 -2.34 -7.36
CA LEU A 21 4.47 -2.34 -7.04
C LEU A 21 4.37 -2.32 -5.51
N PHE A 22 4.22 -1.13 -4.94
CA PHE A 22 4.11 -0.96 -3.50
C PHE A 22 2.67 -1.20 -3.03
N CYS A 23 2.48 -2.15 -2.13
CA CYS A 23 1.23 -2.33 -1.39
C CYS A 23 1.35 -1.61 -0.04
N THR A 24 0.46 -0.65 0.21
CA THR A 24 0.33 -0.03 1.55
C THR A 24 -0.18 -1.06 2.56
N HIS A 25 -1.12 -1.91 2.14
CA HIS A 25 -1.67 -3.04 2.87
C HIS A 25 -2.33 -4.02 1.88
N LEU A 26 -2.76 -5.21 2.34
CA LEU A 26 -3.23 -6.30 1.48
C LEU A 26 -4.74 -6.60 1.60
N HIS A 27 -5.57 -5.54 1.68
CA HIS A 27 -7.00 -5.69 1.45
C HIS A 27 -7.32 -5.83 -0.04
N PHE A 28 -8.42 -6.55 -0.34
CA PHE A 28 -8.80 -6.95 -1.69
C PHE A 28 -8.94 -5.76 -2.65
N ASP A 29 -9.50 -4.66 -2.18
CA ASP A 29 -9.77 -3.44 -2.93
C ASP A 29 -8.49 -2.69 -3.32
N HIS A 30 -7.37 -2.97 -2.65
CA HIS A 30 -6.04 -2.42 -2.96
C HIS A 30 -5.20 -3.34 -3.85
N VAL A 31 -5.48 -4.65 -3.87
CA VAL A 31 -4.59 -5.64 -4.52
C VAL A 31 -5.21 -6.37 -5.71
N MET A 32 -6.50 -6.19 -5.97
CA MET A 32 -7.25 -6.97 -6.97
C MET A 32 -6.66 -6.91 -8.39
N GLY A 33 -6.04 -5.78 -8.76
CA GLY A 33 -5.48 -5.55 -10.10
C GLY A 33 -3.99 -5.86 -10.26
N ILE A 34 -3.33 -6.35 -9.21
CA ILE A 34 -1.88 -6.55 -9.22
C ILE A 34 -1.48 -7.62 -10.22
N LYS A 35 -2.28 -8.68 -10.38
CA LYS A 35 -1.98 -9.76 -11.30
C LYS A 35 -1.78 -9.23 -12.73
N GLU A 36 -2.75 -8.45 -13.21
CA GLU A 36 -2.74 -7.86 -14.55
C GLU A 36 -1.55 -6.89 -14.72
N VAL A 37 -1.25 -6.10 -13.69
CA VAL A 37 -0.12 -5.16 -13.72
C VAL A 37 1.23 -5.91 -13.75
N ARG A 38 1.37 -7.01 -13.02
CA ARG A 38 2.60 -7.83 -13.04
C ARG A 38 2.84 -8.51 -14.39
N GLU A 39 1.78 -8.96 -15.06
CA GLU A 39 1.90 -9.54 -16.41
C GLU A 39 2.41 -8.50 -17.43
N LEU A 40 2.07 -7.22 -17.23
CA LEU A 40 2.53 -6.11 -18.07
C LEU A 40 3.93 -5.59 -17.69
N PHE A 41 4.33 -5.73 -16.42
CA PHE A 41 5.62 -5.27 -15.90
C PHE A 41 6.29 -6.39 -15.08
N PRO A 42 6.80 -7.45 -15.73
CA PRO A 42 7.34 -8.63 -15.03
C PRO A 42 8.60 -8.33 -14.20
N GLU A 43 9.33 -7.28 -14.55
CA GLU A 43 10.54 -6.83 -13.83
C GLU A 43 10.22 -5.98 -12.59
N ALA A 44 8.97 -5.54 -12.41
CA ALA A 44 8.58 -4.74 -11.27
C ALA A 44 8.48 -5.60 -10.00
N GLN A 45 9.16 -5.17 -8.94
CA GLN A 45 9.19 -5.87 -7.66
C GLN A 45 7.90 -5.60 -6.87
N LEU A 46 7.15 -6.64 -6.54
CA LEU A 46 5.99 -6.54 -5.66
C LEU A 46 6.45 -6.45 -4.20
N ALA A 47 6.02 -5.42 -3.49
CA ALA A 47 6.53 -5.10 -2.17
C ALA A 47 5.39 -4.85 -1.17
N CYS A 48 5.49 -5.44 0.02
CA CYS A 48 4.57 -5.20 1.14
C CYS A 48 5.31 -5.33 2.48
N ASN A 49 4.69 -4.99 3.60
CA ASN A 49 5.20 -5.44 4.89
C ASN A 49 4.89 -6.92 5.11
N LYS A 50 5.83 -7.68 5.70
CA LYS A 50 5.65 -9.11 5.96
C LYS A 50 4.42 -9.43 6.83
N LYS A 51 4.03 -8.53 7.74
CA LYS A 51 2.84 -8.72 8.60
C LYS A 51 1.52 -8.72 7.82
N GLU A 52 1.52 -8.24 6.57
CA GLU A 52 0.34 -8.25 5.71
C GLU A 52 0.02 -9.64 5.15
N LEU A 53 0.98 -10.58 5.13
CA LEU A 53 0.72 -11.91 4.60
C LEU A 53 -0.38 -12.63 5.38
N ASP A 54 -0.43 -12.44 6.70
CA ASP A 54 -1.47 -13.01 7.56
C ASP A 54 -2.86 -12.37 7.26
N VAL A 55 -2.91 -11.09 6.92
CA VAL A 55 -4.14 -10.39 6.49
C VAL A 55 -4.63 -10.95 5.17
N LEU A 56 -3.72 -11.12 4.21
CA LEU A 56 -4.00 -11.65 2.89
C LEU A 56 -4.57 -13.09 2.97
N GLU A 57 -4.01 -13.93 3.84
CA GLU A 57 -4.49 -15.31 4.07
C GLU A 57 -5.83 -15.35 4.81
N ASN A 58 -6.08 -14.42 5.73
CA ASN A 58 -7.30 -14.36 6.54
C ASN A 58 -8.41 -13.46 5.98
N MET A 59 -8.31 -13.08 4.70
CA MET A 59 -9.33 -12.28 4.00
C MET A 59 -10.71 -12.96 3.95
N GLY A 60 -10.75 -14.29 4.13
CA GLY A 60 -11.94 -15.05 4.51
C GLY A 60 -13.10 -14.92 3.52
N MET A 61 -14.22 -14.37 4.00
CA MET A 61 -15.45 -14.25 3.23
C MET A 61 -15.31 -13.29 2.03
N PHE A 62 -14.54 -12.21 2.16
CA PHE A 62 -14.38 -11.23 1.09
C PHE A 62 -13.69 -11.81 -0.14
N ALA A 63 -12.64 -12.62 0.07
CA ALA A 63 -11.99 -13.36 -1.01
C ALA A 63 -13.01 -14.21 -1.80
N ARG A 64 -13.96 -14.85 -1.12
CA ARG A 64 -15.02 -15.65 -1.77
C ARG A 64 -16.03 -14.79 -2.52
N ILE A 65 -16.53 -13.73 -1.89
CA ILE A 65 -17.53 -12.82 -2.47
C ILE A 65 -17.00 -12.19 -3.75
N PHE A 66 -15.76 -11.71 -3.73
CA PHE A 66 -15.13 -11.06 -4.88
C PHE A 66 -14.41 -12.03 -5.83
N GLN A 67 -14.53 -13.35 -5.60
CA GLN A 67 -13.83 -14.40 -6.34
C GLN A 67 -12.30 -14.14 -6.44
N PHE A 68 -11.76 -13.45 -5.45
CA PHE A 68 -10.35 -13.12 -5.37
C PHE A 68 -9.59 -14.29 -4.76
N LYS A 69 -8.50 -14.71 -5.42
CA LYS A 69 -7.62 -15.76 -4.93
C LYS A 69 -6.33 -15.10 -4.45
N PRO A 70 -6.03 -15.06 -3.15
CA PRO A 70 -4.77 -14.47 -2.65
C PRO A 70 -3.50 -14.94 -3.37
N SER A 71 -3.45 -16.22 -3.76
CA SER A 71 -2.34 -16.79 -4.53
C SER A 71 -2.15 -16.18 -5.92
N SER A 72 -3.13 -15.44 -6.46
CA SER A 72 -3.02 -14.75 -7.75
C SER A 72 -2.07 -13.56 -7.74
N LEU A 73 -1.67 -13.07 -6.56
CA LEU A 73 -0.66 -12.01 -6.44
C LEU A 73 0.77 -12.49 -6.73
N GLY A 74 0.99 -13.81 -6.69
CA GLY A 74 2.31 -14.41 -6.76
C GLY A 74 3.13 -14.16 -5.49
N ASN A 75 4.46 -14.30 -5.59
CA ASN A 75 5.36 -14.05 -4.48
C ASN A 75 5.63 -12.55 -4.31
N PHE A 76 5.81 -12.11 -3.07
CA PHE A 76 6.35 -10.79 -2.77
C PHE A 76 7.86 -10.82 -2.91
N ASP A 77 8.40 -9.86 -3.67
CA ASP A 77 9.82 -9.76 -3.97
C ASP A 77 10.57 -8.99 -2.88
N VAL A 78 9.88 -8.08 -2.19
CA VAL A 78 10.43 -7.24 -1.12
C VAL A 78 9.51 -7.20 0.09
N PHE A 79 10.07 -7.47 1.27
CA PHE A 79 9.42 -7.17 2.55
C PHE A 79 9.92 -5.85 3.10
N ILE A 80 9.01 -4.88 3.20
CA ILE A 80 9.32 -3.50 3.57
C ILE A 80 9.35 -3.36 5.09
N GLU A 81 10.42 -2.79 5.62
CA GLU A 81 10.61 -2.51 7.05
C GLU A 81 10.32 -1.04 7.40
N ASP A 82 10.11 -0.74 8.69
CA ASP A 82 9.91 0.64 9.15
C ASP A 82 11.14 1.52 8.86
N ASN A 83 10.90 2.74 8.40
CA ASN A 83 11.91 3.72 7.97
C ASN A 83 12.80 3.27 6.80
N GLN A 84 12.49 2.16 6.13
CA GLN A 84 13.22 1.77 4.93
C GLN A 84 13.08 2.84 3.84
N SER A 85 14.19 3.13 3.17
CA SER A 85 14.22 4.09 2.06
C SER A 85 14.33 3.35 0.72
N PHE A 86 13.60 3.85 -0.27
CA PHE A 86 13.63 3.39 -1.66
C PHE A 86 14.02 4.56 -2.56
N GLU A 87 14.73 4.24 -3.65
CA GLU A 87 15.14 5.24 -4.63
C GLU A 87 14.49 4.95 -5.99
N LEU A 88 13.75 5.94 -6.50
CA LEU A 88 13.16 5.94 -7.83
C LEU A 88 13.75 7.09 -8.64
N GLY A 89 14.91 6.84 -9.25
CA GLY A 89 15.70 7.91 -9.87
C GLY A 89 16.20 8.87 -8.79
N ASN A 90 15.81 10.14 -8.86
CA ASN A 90 16.16 11.14 -7.84
C ASN A 90 15.14 11.20 -6.68
N LEU A 91 14.01 10.51 -6.80
CA LEU A 91 12.98 10.49 -5.76
C LEU A 91 13.40 9.52 -4.64
N LYS A 92 13.40 10.02 -3.40
CA LYS A 92 13.60 9.22 -2.20
C LYS A 92 12.26 9.01 -1.50
N ILE A 93 11.88 7.75 -1.36
CA ILE A 93 10.64 7.35 -0.69
C ILE A 93 11.00 6.70 0.63
N LYS A 94 10.43 7.22 1.72
CA LYS A 94 10.54 6.64 3.05
C LYS A 94 9.27 5.85 3.38
N ALA A 95 9.41 4.56 3.65
CA ALA A 95 8.34 3.74 4.20
C ALA A 95 8.20 4.00 5.70
N ILE A 96 6.96 4.17 6.17
CA ILE A 96 6.61 4.41 7.56
C ILE A 96 5.60 3.35 7.97
N LEU A 97 6.03 2.39 8.78
CA LEU A 97 5.17 1.33 9.29
C LEU A 97 4.11 1.93 10.21
N SER A 98 2.86 1.80 9.83
CA SER A 98 1.74 2.53 10.41
C SER A 98 0.60 1.57 10.74
N PRO A 99 0.82 0.59 11.67
CA PRO A 99 -0.15 -0.45 11.96
C PRO A 99 -1.44 0.14 12.54
N GLY A 100 -2.56 -0.54 12.31
CA GLY A 100 -3.83 -0.21 12.93
C GLY A 100 -5.02 -0.56 12.06
N HIS A 101 -5.05 -0.09 10.82
CA HIS A 101 -6.02 -0.57 9.84
C HIS A 101 -5.75 -2.06 9.53
N THR A 102 -4.48 -2.38 9.28
CA THR A 102 -3.92 -3.73 9.26
C THR A 102 -2.61 -3.78 10.07
N PRO A 103 -2.12 -4.97 10.50
CA PRO A 103 -0.88 -5.11 11.28
C PRO A 103 0.41 -4.64 10.58
N GLY A 104 0.43 -4.64 9.25
CA GLY A 104 1.57 -4.28 8.41
C GLY A 104 1.30 -3.10 7.48
N SER A 105 0.25 -2.31 7.73
CA SER A 105 -0.02 -1.07 7.01
C SER A 105 1.24 -0.19 6.93
N ILE A 106 1.58 0.30 5.74
CA ILE A 106 2.71 1.20 5.48
C ILE A 106 2.20 2.46 4.78
N CYS A 107 2.66 3.61 5.25
CA CYS A 107 2.56 4.87 4.52
C CYS A 107 3.88 5.18 3.81
N PHE A 108 3.82 5.78 2.63
CA PHE A 108 5.00 6.18 1.86
C PHE A 108 5.11 7.69 1.83
N TYR A 109 6.18 8.22 2.43
CA TYR A 109 6.46 9.64 2.47
C TYR A 109 7.59 9.99 1.49
N PHE A 110 7.37 10.99 0.65
CA PHE A 110 8.37 11.49 -0.30
C PHE A 110 8.12 12.96 -0.59
N GLU A 111 9.20 13.75 -0.67
CA GLU A 111 9.11 15.20 -0.83
C GLU A 111 8.19 15.81 0.25
N ASP A 112 7.06 16.39 -0.14
CA ASP A 112 6.01 16.97 0.68
C ASP A 112 4.73 16.14 0.67
N ARG A 113 4.78 14.87 0.23
CA ARG A 113 3.60 14.02 0.00
C ARG A 113 3.63 12.74 0.82
N LEU A 114 2.46 12.32 1.27
CA LEU A 114 2.25 11.08 1.99
C LEU A 114 1.17 10.25 1.30
N LEU A 115 1.53 9.06 0.80
CA LEU A 115 0.54 8.03 0.50
C LEU A 115 0.20 7.33 1.80
N SER A 116 -0.97 7.62 2.38
CA SER A 116 -1.36 7.11 3.70
C SER A 116 -2.03 5.73 3.63
N GLY A 117 -2.44 5.28 2.45
CA GLY A 117 -3.37 4.15 2.33
C GLY A 117 -4.60 4.41 3.19
N ASP A 118 -5.03 3.38 3.92
CA ASP A 118 -6.22 3.46 4.76
C ASP A 118 -5.89 3.86 6.21
N VAL A 119 -4.71 4.42 6.49
CA VAL A 119 -4.33 4.84 7.85
C VAL A 119 -4.96 6.20 8.20
N LEU A 120 -4.83 7.18 7.31
CA LEU A 120 -5.22 8.57 7.54
C LEU A 120 -6.01 9.11 6.35
N PHE A 121 -7.19 9.67 6.64
CA PHE A 121 -8.09 10.30 5.68
C PHE A 121 -8.35 11.77 6.05
N ASN A 122 -8.97 12.52 5.14
CA ASN A 122 -9.40 13.88 5.43
C ASN A 122 -10.43 13.87 6.58
N ARG A 123 -10.03 14.39 7.74
CA ARG A 123 -10.84 14.42 8.98
C ARG A 123 -11.27 13.03 9.46
N GLY A 124 -10.49 11.98 9.14
CA GLY A 124 -10.82 10.60 9.50
C GLY A 124 -9.62 9.67 9.51
N VAL A 125 -9.85 8.42 9.90
CA VAL A 125 -8.86 7.33 9.93
C VAL A 125 -9.51 6.05 9.43
N GLY A 126 -8.71 5.06 9.06
CA GLY A 126 -9.23 3.75 8.64
C GLY A 126 -10.05 3.05 9.71
N ARG A 127 -10.93 2.18 9.25
CA ARG A 127 -11.62 1.21 10.12
C ARG A 127 -10.62 0.19 10.68
N THR A 128 -10.94 -0.45 11.79
CA THR A 128 -10.03 -1.40 12.47
C THR A 128 -10.73 -2.69 12.92
N ASP A 129 -11.90 -2.97 12.35
CA ASP A 129 -12.75 -4.11 12.72
C ASP A 129 -12.54 -5.34 11.84
N PHE A 130 -11.68 -5.25 10.82
CA PHE A 130 -11.22 -6.39 10.05
C PHE A 130 -10.07 -7.12 10.77
N TYR A 131 -9.72 -8.30 10.25
CA TYR A 131 -8.71 -9.17 10.85
C TYR A 131 -7.37 -8.43 11.04
N GLY A 132 -6.83 -8.48 12.26
CA GLY A 132 -5.59 -7.80 12.63
C GLY A 132 -5.72 -6.29 12.87
N GLY A 133 -6.90 -5.71 12.70
CA GLY A 133 -7.15 -4.30 12.98
C GLY A 133 -7.05 -3.96 14.48
N SER A 134 -6.51 -2.79 14.79
CA SER A 134 -6.36 -2.26 16.15
C SER A 134 -6.43 -0.74 16.19
N PHE A 135 -7.46 -0.18 16.82
CA PHE A 135 -7.60 1.26 16.97
C PHE A 135 -6.49 1.90 17.80
N SER A 136 -5.99 1.21 18.84
CA SER A 136 -4.92 1.72 19.69
C SER A 136 -3.59 1.83 18.93
N GLU A 137 -3.32 0.90 18.02
CA GLU A 137 -2.16 0.98 17.12
C GLU A 137 -2.38 2.06 16.06
N LEU A 138 -3.59 2.14 15.49
CA LEU A 138 -3.93 3.17 14.51
C LEU A 138 -3.72 4.58 15.06
N GLU A 139 -4.16 4.82 16.30
CA GLU A 139 -3.96 6.11 16.97
C GLU A 139 -2.47 6.45 17.09
N LYS A 140 -1.63 5.51 17.51
CA LYS A 140 -0.17 5.72 17.59
C LYS A 140 0.44 6.00 16.22
N SER A 141 -0.01 5.28 15.20
CA SER A 141 0.42 5.47 13.82
C SER A 141 0.07 6.86 13.31
N VAL A 142 -1.17 7.30 13.50
CA VAL A 142 -1.62 8.66 13.12
C VAL A 142 -0.87 9.74 13.88
N ARG A 143 -0.64 9.56 15.19
CA ARG A 143 0.20 10.49 15.98
C ARG A 143 1.62 10.59 15.45
N LYS A 144 2.21 9.47 14.99
CA LYS A 144 3.51 9.47 14.31
C LYS A 144 3.46 10.21 12.98
N LEU A 145 2.39 10.07 12.19
CA LEU A 145 2.24 10.80 10.93
C LEU A 145 2.07 12.31 11.15
N PHE A 146 1.45 12.73 12.26
CA PHE A 146 1.33 14.15 12.62
C PHE A 146 2.64 14.81 13.06
N THR A 147 3.75 14.08 13.15
CA THR A 147 5.08 14.67 13.33
C THR A 147 5.76 15.03 12.00
N LEU A 148 5.14 14.71 10.86
CA LEU A 148 5.59 15.18 9.54
C LEU A 148 5.38 16.71 9.42
N PRO A 149 6.06 17.39 8.48
CA PRO A 149 5.87 18.81 8.25
C PRO A 149 4.39 19.18 8.02
N GLU A 150 3.96 20.36 8.49
CA GLU A 150 2.56 20.82 8.44
C GLU A 150 2.04 20.94 6.99
N GLU A 151 2.93 21.27 6.06
CA GLU A 151 2.67 21.37 4.62
C GLU A 151 2.48 20.02 3.92
N THR A 152 2.60 18.89 4.63
CA THR A 152 2.50 17.55 4.04
C THR A 152 1.13 17.33 3.41
N ILE A 153 1.11 17.02 2.11
CA ILE A 153 -0.09 16.69 1.35
C ILE A 153 -0.36 15.20 1.48
N VAL A 154 -1.53 14.85 2.03
CA VAL A 154 -1.93 13.46 2.25
C VAL A 154 -2.80 12.95 1.09
N TYR A 155 -2.38 11.82 0.52
CA TYR A 155 -3.10 11.05 -0.49
C TYR A 155 -3.56 9.73 0.13
N PRO A 156 -4.84 9.65 0.53
CA PRO A 156 -5.40 8.42 1.07
C PRO A 156 -5.58 7.34 0.01
N GLY A 157 -5.82 6.11 0.50
CA GLY A 157 -6.19 4.93 -0.27
C GLY A 157 -7.54 5.04 -0.96
#